data_AF-A0A9X3RZZ5-F1
#
_entry.id   AF-A0A9X3RZZ5-F1
#
_cell.length_a   1.000
_cell.length_b   1.000
_cell.length_c   1.000
_cell.angle_alpha   90.00
_cell.angle_beta   90.00
_cell.angle_gamma   90.00
#
_symmetry.space_group_name_H-M   'P 1'
#
loop_
_entity.id
_entity.type
_entity.pdbx_description
1 polymer ?
#
loop_
_entity_poly.entity_id
_entity_poly.type
_entity_poly.pdbx_seq_one_letter_code
_entity_poly.pdbx_strand_id
1 'polypeptide(L)'
;MTDPSVNAGRGRLAELLATRGGRAEPEAPFVIEHREALVYMLCQAAELEHGIMCQYLFAAFSLKQRADEGLTPEELEAVIRWRRTIAHVAAEEMLHLALVQNVLAAIGAAPHLTRPNLPAPARHYPAGVNLALVPFGEPALQHFMFLERPEGMALEGAQGIDAPLREAVPLPAEGDIVPQLQDFATVGHLYRSIEHGLARLAEKFGERHLFVGPPRAQATSADFQWPELVAVTDLASAQQALDTILEQGEGARGHWEAAHFGEFVRILEEYRAMLEANPAFDPVRPVQFATVRRSEHDDSIPLIGDRTTARCTDLFNVSYEILLQILERYFAHTEETDAQLGTLANAAVTLMAGVLKPLGDLITTLPVGPEHPGRTAGPSFELFYEDDDLLPHRESAWVLLEERVREAASFCSAVADGAPADVANALGPAERALTAVADSLSRHFADWGATSRFATDGDGTAAITTKDKPMLFEEDIKPLFRERDRNAMRYAFDLWSPDDVSAHADAILARLDAGTMPCDGAWPAEHVAAFRRWIDAGKPT
;
A
#
# COMPACT_ATOMS: atom_id res chain seq x y z
N MET A 1 -15.98 -11.08 28.85
CA MET A 1 -14.51 -11.07 28.67
C MET A 1 -14.09 -12.50 28.39
N THR A 2 -14.05 -12.86 27.12
CA THR A 2 -13.53 -14.13 26.60
C THR A 2 -12.31 -13.77 25.78
N ASP A 3 -11.20 -14.35 26.16
CA ASP A 3 -9.87 -14.20 25.56
C ASP A 3 -9.89 -14.60 24.07
N PRO A 4 -9.46 -13.75 23.13
CA PRO A 4 -9.44 -14.07 21.70
C PRO A 4 -8.34 -15.08 21.29
N SER A 5 -7.45 -15.49 22.20
CA SER A 5 -6.28 -16.32 21.87
C SER A 5 -6.53 -17.84 21.73
N VAL A 6 -7.78 -18.33 21.81
CA VAL A 6 -8.04 -19.79 22.00
C VAL A 6 -8.32 -20.58 20.70
N ASN A 7 -8.32 -19.97 19.51
CA ASN A 7 -8.67 -20.69 18.26
C ASN A 7 -7.63 -20.67 17.12
N ALA A 8 -6.38 -20.31 17.37
CA ALA A 8 -5.32 -20.50 16.39
C ALA A 8 -4.94 -22.00 16.25
N GLY A 9 -4.94 -22.55 15.03
CA GLY A 9 -4.24 -23.80 14.70
C GLY A 9 -4.94 -25.15 14.97
N ARG A 10 -6.29 -25.24 14.96
CA ARG A 10 -7.03 -26.50 15.25
C ARG A 10 -7.72 -27.16 14.04
N GLY A 11 -7.17 -27.02 12.84
CA GLY A 11 -7.72 -27.61 11.63
C GLY A 11 -6.91 -28.80 11.11
N ARG A 12 -7.56 -29.70 10.37
CA ARG A 12 -6.91 -30.93 9.85
C ARG A 12 -5.78 -30.61 8.86
N LEU A 13 -5.87 -29.50 8.09
CA LEU A 13 -4.79 -29.09 7.19
C LEU A 13 -3.63 -28.50 7.98
N ALA A 14 -3.91 -27.64 8.97
CA ALA A 14 -2.89 -27.13 9.89
C ALA A 14 -2.15 -28.26 10.62
N GLU A 15 -2.86 -29.29 11.12
CA GLU A 15 -2.25 -30.48 11.74
C GLU A 15 -1.38 -31.29 10.75
N LEU A 16 -1.83 -31.44 9.50
CA LEU A 16 -1.06 -32.11 8.46
C LEU A 16 0.19 -31.33 8.05
N LEU A 17 0.12 -30.01 7.98
CA LEU A 17 1.26 -29.14 7.68
C LEU A 17 2.24 -29.11 8.86
N ALA A 18 1.78 -29.01 10.10
CA ALA A 18 2.63 -29.10 11.29
C ALA A 18 3.36 -30.44 11.42
N THR A 19 2.75 -31.54 10.97
CA THR A 19 3.36 -32.88 11.02
C THR A 19 4.31 -33.17 9.84
N ARG A 20 4.24 -32.38 8.76
CA ARG A 20 5.10 -32.49 7.56
C ARG A 20 6.17 -31.40 7.48
N GLY A 21 5.91 -30.21 8.02
CA GLY A 21 6.83 -29.08 8.08
C GLY A 21 7.94 -29.30 9.08
N GLY A 22 9.15 -28.83 8.75
CA GLY A 22 10.33 -28.95 9.63
C GLY A 22 11.12 -30.26 9.48
N ARG A 23 11.00 -30.98 8.35
CA ARG A 23 11.82 -32.17 8.06
C ARG A 23 12.95 -31.93 7.06
N ALA A 24 12.96 -30.82 6.33
CA ALA A 24 14.07 -30.46 5.46
C ALA A 24 15.00 -29.50 6.18
N GLU A 25 16.32 -29.70 6.02
CA GLU A 25 17.33 -28.77 6.53
C GLU A 25 17.16 -27.40 5.83
N PRO A 26 17.38 -26.28 6.55
CA PRO A 26 17.51 -24.95 5.97
C PRO A 26 18.46 -24.93 4.76
N GLU A 27 18.14 -24.14 3.75
CA GLU A 27 19.02 -23.99 2.60
C GLU A 27 20.23 -23.13 3.01
N ALA A 28 21.42 -23.52 2.55
CA ALA A 28 22.62 -22.74 2.84
C ALA A 28 22.46 -21.34 2.24
N PRO A 29 22.73 -20.25 3.00
CA PRO A 29 22.72 -18.91 2.45
C PRO A 29 23.70 -18.82 1.28
N PHE A 30 23.26 -18.19 0.20
CA PHE A 30 24.17 -17.96 -0.91
C PHE A 30 25.07 -16.74 -0.63
N VAL A 31 26.19 -16.67 -1.35
CA VAL A 31 27.28 -15.75 -0.99
C VAL A 31 27.07 -14.38 -1.63
N ILE A 32 27.02 -13.33 -0.80
CA ILE A 32 27.02 -11.92 -1.22
C ILE A 32 28.38 -11.29 -0.85
N GLU A 33 29.27 -11.13 -1.84
CA GLU A 33 30.67 -10.69 -1.60
C GLU A 33 30.92 -9.20 -1.70
N HIS A 34 30.02 -8.49 -2.40
CA HIS A 34 30.17 -7.09 -2.78
C HIS A 34 28.87 -6.32 -2.57
N ARG A 35 28.97 -5.00 -2.33
CA ARG A 35 27.80 -4.12 -2.17
C ARG A 35 26.85 -4.21 -3.36
N GLU A 36 27.38 -4.25 -4.58
CA GLU A 36 26.56 -4.34 -5.80
C GLU A 36 25.67 -5.58 -5.80
N ALA A 37 26.21 -6.72 -5.36
CA ALA A 37 25.43 -7.95 -5.22
C ALA A 37 24.35 -7.81 -4.13
N LEU A 38 24.66 -7.14 -3.01
CA LEU A 38 23.66 -6.87 -1.97
C LEU A 38 22.53 -5.97 -2.49
N VAL A 39 22.87 -4.89 -3.21
CA VAL A 39 21.91 -3.98 -3.83
C VAL A 39 21.03 -4.74 -4.81
N TYR A 40 21.62 -5.55 -5.69
CA TYR A 40 20.88 -6.39 -6.63
C TYR A 40 19.87 -7.31 -5.91
N MET A 41 20.30 -8.01 -4.84
CA MET A 41 19.40 -8.89 -4.10
C MET A 41 18.28 -8.14 -3.38
N LEU A 42 18.55 -6.94 -2.87
CA LEU A 42 17.53 -6.07 -2.27
C LEU A 42 16.54 -5.54 -3.32
N CYS A 43 16.98 -5.20 -4.52
CA CYS A 43 16.10 -4.86 -5.64
C CYS A 43 15.18 -6.04 -6.00
N GLN A 44 15.72 -7.26 -6.06
CA GLN A 44 14.93 -8.47 -6.28
C GLN A 44 13.92 -8.72 -5.15
N ALA A 45 14.31 -8.49 -3.90
CA ALA A 45 13.39 -8.56 -2.76
C ALA A 45 12.26 -7.52 -2.89
N ALA A 46 12.58 -6.27 -3.21
CA ALA A 46 11.59 -5.21 -3.42
C ALA A 46 10.60 -5.56 -4.53
N GLU A 47 11.07 -6.09 -5.65
CA GLU A 47 10.20 -6.54 -6.75
C GLU A 47 9.26 -7.68 -6.33
N LEU A 48 9.74 -8.62 -5.51
CA LEU A 48 8.93 -9.72 -4.98
C LEU A 48 7.84 -9.20 -4.05
N GLU A 49 8.17 -8.43 -3.01
CA GLU A 49 7.16 -7.90 -2.08
C GLU A 49 6.11 -7.09 -2.83
N HIS A 50 6.56 -6.28 -3.79
CA HIS A 50 5.68 -5.48 -4.61
C HIS A 50 4.74 -6.34 -5.49
N GLY A 51 5.28 -7.38 -6.13
CA GLY A 51 4.48 -8.29 -6.95
C GLY A 51 3.53 -9.16 -6.14
N ILE A 52 3.97 -9.69 -5.00
CA ILE A 52 3.16 -10.48 -4.05
C ILE A 52 2.00 -9.64 -3.52
N MET A 53 2.27 -8.41 -3.08
CA MET A 53 1.25 -7.43 -2.69
C MET A 53 0.17 -7.27 -3.77
N CYS A 54 0.55 -7.09 -5.05
CA CYS A 54 -0.41 -6.95 -6.14
C CYS A 54 -1.30 -8.18 -6.31
N GLN A 55 -0.76 -9.39 -6.14
CA GLN A 55 -1.53 -10.64 -6.23
C GLN A 55 -2.57 -10.73 -5.11
N TYR A 56 -2.19 -10.38 -3.89
CA TYR A 56 -3.09 -10.38 -2.73
C TYR A 56 -4.21 -9.36 -2.91
N LEU A 57 -3.87 -8.14 -3.34
CA LEU A 57 -4.86 -7.11 -3.64
C LEU A 57 -5.83 -7.55 -4.75
N PHE A 58 -5.33 -8.11 -5.85
CA PHE A 58 -6.19 -8.58 -6.94
C PHE A 58 -7.19 -9.64 -6.48
N ALA A 59 -6.74 -10.64 -5.72
CA ALA A 59 -7.62 -11.65 -5.13
C ALA A 59 -8.63 -11.00 -4.16
N ALA A 60 -8.20 -10.09 -3.29
CA ALA A 60 -9.09 -9.38 -2.37
C ALA A 60 -10.15 -8.53 -3.08
N PHE A 61 -9.80 -7.87 -4.19
CA PHE A 61 -10.76 -7.11 -5.01
C PHE A 61 -11.80 -8.00 -5.69
N SER A 62 -11.42 -9.23 -6.06
CA SER A 62 -12.32 -10.16 -6.74
C SER A 62 -13.46 -10.71 -5.87
N LEU A 63 -13.36 -10.63 -4.54
CA LEU A 63 -14.36 -11.12 -3.60
C LEU A 63 -15.65 -10.27 -3.64
N LYS A 64 -16.81 -10.94 -3.59
CA LYS A 64 -18.12 -10.30 -3.46
C LYS A 64 -18.22 -9.54 -2.13
N GLN A 65 -18.97 -8.44 -2.12
CA GLN A 65 -19.02 -7.49 -1.02
C GLN A 65 -20.45 -7.15 -0.56
N ARG A 66 -21.47 -7.59 -1.32
CA ARG A 66 -22.88 -7.26 -1.06
C ARG A 66 -23.77 -8.49 -1.07
N ALA A 67 -24.84 -8.43 -0.28
CA ALA A 67 -25.81 -9.54 -0.17
C ALA A 67 -26.55 -9.83 -1.47
N ASP A 68 -26.73 -8.83 -2.34
CA ASP A 68 -27.37 -9.01 -3.64
C ASP A 68 -26.45 -9.63 -4.71
N GLU A 69 -25.20 -9.95 -4.36
CA GLU A 69 -24.28 -10.73 -5.21
C GLU A 69 -24.46 -12.25 -5.04
N GLY A 70 -25.52 -12.67 -4.33
CA GLY A 70 -25.96 -14.06 -4.23
C GLY A 70 -25.38 -14.85 -3.06
N LEU A 71 -24.92 -14.17 -2.01
CA LEU A 71 -24.43 -14.79 -0.77
C LEU A 71 -25.48 -14.69 0.34
N THR A 72 -25.58 -15.73 1.17
CA THR A 72 -26.29 -15.64 2.45
C THR A 72 -25.58 -14.64 3.38
N PRO A 73 -26.27 -14.09 4.40
CA PRO A 73 -25.64 -13.18 5.36
C PRO A 73 -24.39 -13.76 6.04
N GLU A 74 -24.43 -15.04 6.40
CA GLU A 74 -23.32 -15.75 7.03
C GLU A 74 -22.15 -15.95 6.07
N GLU A 75 -22.44 -16.32 4.81
CA GLU A 75 -21.41 -16.44 3.76
C GLU A 75 -20.76 -15.08 3.47
N LEU A 76 -21.56 -14.02 3.39
CA LEU A 76 -21.06 -12.67 3.15
C LEU A 76 -20.17 -12.18 4.31
N GLU A 77 -20.51 -12.49 5.55
CA GLU A 77 -19.67 -12.14 6.71
C GLU A 77 -18.30 -12.82 6.63
N ALA A 78 -18.27 -14.11 6.30
CA ALA A 78 -17.02 -14.86 6.11
C ALA A 78 -16.17 -14.26 4.97
N VAL A 79 -16.80 -13.98 3.83
CA VAL A 79 -16.13 -13.39 2.66
C VAL A 79 -15.57 -12.00 2.96
N ILE A 80 -16.33 -11.13 3.65
CA ILE A 80 -15.84 -9.81 4.07
C ILE A 80 -14.65 -9.95 5.03
N ARG A 81 -14.69 -10.93 5.94
CA ARG A 81 -13.57 -11.21 6.84
C ARG A 81 -12.34 -11.67 6.07
N TRP A 82 -12.46 -12.63 5.14
CA TRP A 82 -11.33 -13.06 4.31
C TRP A 82 -10.75 -11.92 3.48
N ARG A 83 -11.60 -11.09 2.86
CA ARG A 83 -11.17 -9.91 2.12
C ARG A 83 -10.34 -8.97 3.00
N ARG A 84 -10.78 -8.72 4.24
CA ARG A 84 -10.05 -7.88 5.20
C ARG A 84 -8.70 -8.49 5.59
N THR A 85 -8.66 -9.79 5.85
CA THR A 85 -7.41 -10.49 6.18
C THR A 85 -6.42 -10.43 5.02
N ILE A 86 -6.84 -10.74 3.79
CA ILE A 86 -5.95 -10.69 2.61
C ILE A 86 -5.47 -9.27 2.35
N ALA A 87 -6.35 -8.27 2.46
CA ALA A 87 -5.96 -6.87 2.30
C ALA A 87 -5.03 -6.37 3.42
N HIS A 88 -5.12 -6.95 4.62
CA HIS A 88 -4.21 -6.66 5.72
C HIS A 88 -2.82 -7.24 5.46
N VAL A 89 -2.73 -8.51 5.03
CA VAL A 89 -1.48 -9.14 4.60
C VAL A 89 -0.83 -8.33 3.47
N ALA A 90 -1.61 -7.91 2.47
CA ALA A 90 -1.09 -7.03 1.42
C ALA A 90 -0.57 -5.67 1.94
N ALA A 91 -1.12 -5.15 3.04
CA ALA A 91 -0.60 -3.93 3.68
C ALA A 91 0.70 -4.20 4.47
N GLU A 92 0.87 -5.40 5.01
CA GLU A 92 2.15 -5.84 5.59
C GLU A 92 3.22 -6.00 4.49
N GLU A 93 2.86 -6.43 3.27
CA GLU A 93 3.81 -6.38 2.14
C GLU A 93 4.22 -4.96 1.74
N MET A 94 3.36 -3.96 1.92
CA MET A 94 3.74 -2.54 1.74
C MET A 94 4.76 -2.10 2.80
N LEU A 95 4.61 -2.59 4.04
CA LEU A 95 5.57 -2.37 5.12
C LEU A 95 6.90 -3.06 4.80
N HIS A 96 6.87 -4.31 4.33
CA HIS A 96 8.08 -5.04 3.92
C HIS A 96 8.83 -4.30 2.81
N LEU A 97 8.10 -3.86 1.78
CA LEU A 97 8.67 -3.06 0.70
C LEU A 97 9.32 -1.78 1.24
N ALA A 98 8.66 -1.06 2.15
CA ALA A 98 9.22 0.14 2.77
C ALA A 98 10.48 -0.15 3.61
N LEU A 99 10.53 -1.27 4.34
CA LEU A 99 11.71 -1.71 5.07
C LEU A 99 12.87 -2.06 4.13
N VAL A 100 12.60 -2.72 2.99
CA VAL A 100 13.62 -2.96 1.95
C VAL A 100 14.15 -1.64 1.40
N GLN A 101 13.29 -0.65 1.13
CA GLN A 101 13.73 0.68 0.71
C GLN A 101 14.59 1.36 1.78
N ASN A 102 14.24 1.23 3.06
CA ASN A 102 15.07 1.73 4.16
C ASN A 102 16.48 1.11 4.15
N VAL A 103 16.59 -0.21 3.95
CA VAL A 103 17.88 -0.91 3.87
C VAL A 103 18.68 -0.44 2.63
N LEU A 104 18.04 -0.36 1.45
CA LEU A 104 18.66 0.17 0.22
C LEU A 104 19.22 1.57 0.44
N ALA A 105 18.39 2.48 0.96
CA ALA A 105 18.77 3.86 1.23
C ALA A 105 19.92 3.92 2.24
N ALA A 106 19.88 3.12 3.31
CA ALA A 106 20.91 3.11 4.35
C ALA A 106 22.28 2.67 3.82
N ILE A 107 22.33 1.73 2.87
CA ILE A 107 23.59 1.32 2.21
C ILE A 107 23.98 2.22 1.03
N GLY A 108 23.24 3.31 0.79
CA GLY A 108 23.52 4.33 -0.22
C GLY A 108 23.05 3.98 -1.64
N ALA A 109 22.15 3.03 -1.79
CA ALA A 109 21.49 2.74 -3.06
C ALA A 109 20.26 3.63 -3.27
N ALA A 110 19.84 3.78 -4.52
CA ALA A 110 18.56 4.41 -4.86
C ALA A 110 17.39 3.50 -4.45
N PRO A 111 16.20 4.06 -4.17
CA PRO A 111 14.99 3.25 -4.00
C PRO A 111 14.69 2.46 -5.29
N HIS A 112 14.07 1.30 -5.13
CA HIS A 112 13.72 0.38 -6.21
C HIS A 112 12.24 0.00 -6.10
N LEU A 113 11.37 0.73 -6.81
CA LEU A 113 9.93 0.50 -6.84
C LEU A 113 9.43 -0.01 -8.21
N THR A 114 10.32 -0.05 -9.20
CA THR A 114 10.07 -0.59 -10.53
C THR A 114 10.03 -2.12 -10.50
N ARG A 115 9.22 -2.72 -11.37
CA ARG A 115 9.11 -4.17 -11.55
C ARG A 115 8.59 -4.49 -12.96
N PRO A 116 8.80 -5.70 -13.50
CA PRO A 116 8.17 -6.11 -14.76
C PRO A 116 6.66 -6.23 -14.63
N ASN A 117 5.91 -5.89 -15.69
CA ASN A 117 4.47 -6.08 -15.70
C ASN A 117 4.05 -7.53 -15.41
N LEU A 118 2.90 -7.68 -14.75
CA LEU A 118 2.32 -8.98 -14.41
C LEU A 118 1.48 -9.54 -15.58
N PRO A 119 1.47 -10.86 -15.81
CA PRO A 119 2.31 -11.87 -15.19
C PRO A 119 3.80 -11.64 -15.53
N ALA A 120 4.66 -11.77 -14.52
CA ALA A 120 6.08 -11.51 -14.70
C ALA A 120 6.66 -12.47 -15.77
N PRO A 121 7.62 -12.01 -16.61
CA PRO A 121 8.23 -12.87 -17.61
C PRO A 121 8.80 -14.15 -17.00
N ALA A 122 8.62 -15.26 -17.72
CA ALA A 122 9.18 -16.53 -17.29
C ALA A 122 10.71 -16.38 -17.10
N ARG A 123 11.23 -16.88 -15.96
CA ARG A 123 12.65 -16.80 -15.53
C ARG A 123 13.08 -15.45 -14.91
N HIS A 124 12.18 -14.50 -14.72
CA HIS A 124 12.50 -13.28 -13.97
C HIS A 124 12.80 -13.59 -12.49
N TYR A 125 12.10 -14.57 -11.92
CA TYR A 125 12.33 -15.09 -10.57
C TYR A 125 12.78 -16.56 -10.59
N PRO A 126 13.35 -17.10 -9.49
CA PRO A 126 13.72 -18.50 -9.34
C PRO A 126 12.64 -19.50 -9.75
N ALA A 127 13.08 -20.72 -10.09
CA ALA A 127 12.23 -21.76 -10.65
C ALA A 127 11.15 -22.21 -9.64
N GLY A 128 9.99 -21.57 -9.69
CA GLY A 128 8.83 -21.88 -8.83
C GLY A 128 8.06 -20.64 -8.38
N VAL A 129 8.64 -19.43 -8.43
CA VAL A 129 7.94 -18.19 -8.06
C VAL A 129 7.32 -17.57 -9.30
N ASN A 130 6.02 -17.80 -9.51
CA ASN A 130 5.28 -17.23 -10.63
C ASN A 130 4.33 -16.13 -10.13
N LEU A 131 4.64 -14.87 -10.41
CA LEU A 131 3.79 -13.74 -10.01
C LEU A 131 2.74 -13.50 -11.09
N ALA A 132 1.48 -13.85 -10.79
CA ALA A 132 0.36 -13.71 -11.71
C ALA A 132 -0.90 -13.21 -10.98
N LEU A 133 -1.65 -12.31 -11.63
CA LEU A 133 -2.88 -11.77 -11.05
C LEU A 133 -4.05 -12.74 -11.27
N VAL A 134 -4.36 -13.51 -10.23
CA VAL A 134 -5.42 -14.53 -10.23
C VAL A 134 -6.51 -14.16 -9.22
N PRO A 135 -7.81 -14.28 -9.56
CA PRO A 135 -8.88 -13.99 -8.62
C PRO A 135 -8.85 -14.98 -7.44
N PHE A 136 -9.52 -14.61 -6.35
CA PHE A 136 -9.64 -15.47 -5.17
C PHE A 136 -10.18 -16.84 -5.54
N GLY A 137 -9.67 -17.86 -4.87
CA GLY A 137 -10.11 -19.25 -5.02
C GLY A 137 -9.07 -20.19 -4.46
N GLU A 138 -9.36 -21.49 -4.49
CA GLU A 138 -8.40 -22.50 -4.02
C GLU A 138 -7.04 -22.43 -4.72
N PRO A 139 -6.92 -22.22 -6.05
CA PRO A 139 -5.62 -22.06 -6.69
C PRO A 139 -4.83 -20.87 -6.17
N ALA A 140 -5.48 -19.71 -5.98
CA ALA A 140 -4.84 -18.52 -5.44
C ALA A 140 -4.37 -18.74 -3.99
N LEU A 141 -5.21 -19.33 -3.13
CA LEU A 141 -4.84 -19.62 -1.74
C LEU A 141 -3.70 -20.64 -1.63
N GLN A 142 -3.68 -21.66 -2.47
CA GLN A 142 -2.57 -22.61 -2.55
C GLN A 142 -1.27 -21.93 -3.00
N HIS A 143 -1.37 -21.02 -3.97
CA HIS A 143 -0.24 -20.22 -4.43
C HIS A 143 0.28 -19.27 -3.32
N PHE A 144 -0.60 -18.59 -2.60
CA PHE A 144 -0.22 -17.71 -1.49
C PHE A 144 0.46 -18.50 -0.36
N MET A 145 -0.09 -19.66 -0.01
CA MET A 145 0.57 -20.58 0.92
C MET A 145 1.93 -21.05 0.39
N PHE A 146 2.10 -21.23 -0.91
CA PHE A 146 3.39 -21.57 -1.50
C PHE A 146 4.38 -20.42 -1.35
N LEU A 147 4.00 -19.18 -1.64
CA LEU A 147 4.86 -18.00 -1.48
C LEU A 147 5.32 -17.81 -0.03
N GLU A 148 4.39 -17.87 0.92
CA GLU A 148 4.64 -17.62 2.35
C GLU A 148 5.18 -18.82 3.13
N ARG A 149 5.43 -19.95 2.45
CA ARG A 149 5.79 -21.18 3.16
C ARG A 149 7.09 -21.00 3.95
N PRO A 150 7.16 -21.48 5.20
CA PRO A 150 8.39 -21.48 5.96
C PRO A 150 9.51 -22.23 5.26
N GLU A 151 10.75 -21.76 5.41
CA GLU A 151 11.93 -22.49 4.99
C GLU A 151 11.92 -23.95 5.46
N GLY A 152 12.31 -24.86 4.57
CA GLY A 152 12.37 -26.29 4.86
C GLY A 152 10.99 -26.97 4.90
N MET A 153 9.91 -26.25 4.57
CA MET A 153 8.60 -26.83 4.32
C MET A 153 8.45 -27.20 2.84
N ALA A 154 8.36 -28.51 2.57
CA ALA A 154 8.03 -29.00 1.24
C ALA A 154 6.53 -28.83 0.98
N LEU A 155 6.17 -27.85 0.15
CA LEU A 155 4.81 -27.61 -0.32
C LEU A 155 4.80 -27.54 -1.85
N GLU A 156 3.88 -28.28 -2.48
CA GLU A 156 3.65 -28.16 -3.92
C GLU A 156 2.79 -26.91 -4.17
N GLY A 157 3.19 -26.09 -5.15
CA GLY A 157 2.41 -24.94 -5.58
C GLY A 157 1.15 -25.31 -6.36
N ALA A 158 0.34 -24.31 -6.68
CA ALA A 158 -0.93 -24.47 -7.37
C ALA A 158 -0.75 -24.91 -8.84
N GLN A 159 -1.52 -25.93 -9.26
CA GLN A 159 -1.51 -26.39 -10.65
C GLN A 159 -1.94 -25.28 -11.62
N GLY A 160 -1.14 -25.05 -12.67
CA GLY A 160 -1.40 -24.01 -13.68
C GLY A 160 -0.90 -22.62 -13.29
N ILE A 161 -0.42 -22.44 -12.05
CA ILE A 161 0.28 -21.22 -11.60
C ILE A 161 1.75 -21.56 -11.38
N ASP A 162 2.07 -22.52 -10.51
CA ASP A 162 3.44 -22.85 -10.07
C ASP A 162 4.13 -23.96 -10.88
N ALA A 163 3.78 -24.09 -12.16
CA ALA A 163 4.38 -25.11 -13.02
C ALA A 163 5.90 -24.86 -13.17
N PRO A 164 6.79 -25.83 -12.87
CA PRO A 164 8.22 -25.61 -12.94
C PRO A 164 8.68 -25.40 -14.39
N LEU A 165 9.18 -24.21 -14.72
CA LEU A 165 10.07 -24.02 -15.87
C LEU A 165 11.46 -24.54 -15.48
N ARG A 166 11.78 -25.80 -15.83
CA ARG A 166 13.09 -26.38 -15.55
C ARG A 166 14.14 -25.85 -16.52
N GLU A 167 15.11 -25.09 -16.00
CA GLU A 167 16.50 -25.06 -16.46
C GLU A 167 17.37 -24.42 -15.36
N ALA A 168 18.37 -25.14 -14.87
CA ALA A 168 19.25 -24.68 -13.79
C ALA A 168 20.12 -23.50 -14.26
N VAL A 169 20.12 -22.40 -13.50
CA VAL A 169 21.04 -21.27 -13.70
C VAL A 169 22.34 -21.57 -12.92
N PRO A 170 23.54 -21.29 -13.49
CA PRO A 170 24.79 -21.52 -12.78
C PRO A 170 24.88 -20.73 -11.47
N LEU A 171 25.37 -21.36 -10.39
CA LEU A 171 25.72 -20.66 -9.16
C LEU A 171 26.92 -19.72 -9.42
N PRO A 172 26.90 -18.47 -8.93
CA PRO A 172 28.03 -17.57 -9.05
C PRO A 172 29.27 -18.14 -8.33
N ALA A 173 30.45 -17.94 -8.93
CA ALA A 173 31.73 -18.39 -8.38
C ALA A 173 32.39 -17.28 -7.55
N GLU A 174 33.28 -17.67 -6.63
CA GLU A 174 34.10 -16.74 -5.85
C GLU A 174 34.94 -15.86 -6.81
N GLY A 175 34.77 -14.53 -6.72
CA GLY A 175 35.41 -13.56 -7.61
C GLY A 175 34.59 -13.05 -8.82
N ASP A 176 33.32 -13.46 -8.97
CA ASP A 176 32.41 -12.88 -9.96
C ASP A 176 32.00 -11.45 -9.57
N ILE A 177 32.11 -10.50 -10.49
CA ILE A 177 31.86 -9.07 -10.25
C ILE A 177 30.45 -8.64 -10.72
N VAL A 178 29.85 -9.38 -11.66
CA VAL A 178 28.53 -9.08 -12.22
C VAL A 178 27.45 -9.83 -11.44
N PRO A 179 26.43 -9.14 -10.88
CA PRO A 179 25.30 -9.81 -10.24
C PRO A 179 24.55 -10.71 -11.24
N GLN A 180 24.18 -11.91 -10.79
CA GLN A 180 23.35 -12.85 -11.55
C GLN A 180 22.20 -13.33 -10.67
N LEU A 181 21.10 -13.73 -11.30
CA LEU A 181 19.95 -14.31 -10.61
C LEU A 181 20.42 -15.51 -9.78
N GLN A 182 20.29 -15.41 -8.46
CA GLN A 182 20.59 -16.52 -7.56
C GLN A 182 19.30 -17.31 -7.30
N ASP A 183 19.38 -18.62 -7.48
CA ASP A 183 18.25 -19.52 -7.23
C ASP A 183 18.01 -19.57 -5.71
N PHE A 184 16.82 -19.16 -5.26
CA PHE A 184 16.37 -19.31 -3.87
C PHE A 184 15.05 -20.07 -3.85
N ALA A 185 14.87 -21.01 -2.91
CA ALA A 185 13.63 -21.78 -2.89
C ALA A 185 12.46 -21.04 -2.22
N THR A 186 12.73 -20.16 -1.26
CA THR A 186 11.70 -19.45 -0.46
C THR A 186 12.08 -17.99 -0.26
N VAL A 187 11.07 -17.12 -0.04
CA VAL A 187 11.30 -15.70 0.31
C VAL A 187 12.16 -15.59 1.58
N GLY A 188 11.95 -16.47 2.56
CA GLY A 188 12.81 -16.53 3.74
C GLY A 188 14.28 -16.81 3.43
N HIS A 189 14.58 -17.64 2.42
CA HIS A 189 15.97 -17.97 2.04
C HIS A 189 16.68 -16.78 1.38
N LEU A 190 15.94 -15.99 0.61
CA LEU A 190 16.40 -14.72 0.08
C LEU A 190 16.81 -13.76 1.22
N TYR A 191 15.92 -13.51 2.18
CA TYR A 191 16.20 -12.56 3.26
C TYR A 191 17.29 -13.01 4.22
N ARG A 192 17.36 -14.31 4.55
CA ARG A 192 18.51 -14.83 5.32
C ARG A 192 19.82 -14.61 4.57
N SER A 193 19.84 -14.80 3.26
CA SER A 193 21.06 -14.56 2.46
C SER A 193 21.44 -13.07 2.44
N ILE A 194 20.46 -12.17 2.38
CA ILE A 194 20.65 -10.72 2.52
C ILE A 194 21.22 -10.38 3.91
N GLU A 195 20.67 -10.95 4.99
CA GLU A 195 21.14 -10.75 6.36
C GLU A 195 22.61 -11.16 6.53
N HIS A 196 22.97 -12.35 6.04
CA HIS A 196 24.36 -12.84 6.06
C HIS A 196 25.27 -11.95 5.20
N GLY A 197 24.78 -11.46 4.06
CA GLY A 197 25.48 -10.50 3.21
C GLY A 197 25.78 -9.18 3.91
N LEU A 198 24.80 -8.61 4.61
CA LEU A 198 24.96 -7.39 5.41
C LEU A 198 26.02 -7.57 6.49
N ALA A 199 25.95 -8.66 7.27
CA ALA A 199 26.92 -8.95 8.33
C ALA A 199 28.35 -9.11 7.78
N ARG A 200 28.51 -9.87 6.68
CA ARG A 200 29.82 -10.06 6.01
C ARG A 200 30.38 -8.75 5.48
N LEU A 201 29.56 -7.91 4.85
CA LEU A 201 30.01 -6.62 4.32
C LEU A 201 30.31 -5.61 5.43
N ALA A 202 29.58 -5.66 6.55
CA ALA A 202 29.86 -4.87 7.74
C ALA A 202 31.21 -5.26 8.37
N GLU A 203 31.54 -6.54 8.43
CA GLU A 203 32.86 -7.02 8.86
C GLU A 203 33.97 -6.57 7.88
N LYS A 204 33.70 -6.68 6.57
CA LYS A 204 34.67 -6.36 5.50
C LYS A 204 34.99 -4.87 5.39
N PHE A 205 33.97 -4.01 5.47
CA PHE A 205 34.12 -2.55 5.26
C PHE A 205 34.13 -1.75 6.57
N GLY A 206 33.60 -2.31 7.65
CA GLY A 206 33.16 -1.57 8.83
C GLY A 206 31.80 -0.91 8.60
N GLU A 207 30.93 -0.91 9.61
CA GLU A 207 29.54 -0.40 9.51
C GLU A 207 29.47 1.02 8.93
N ARG A 208 30.34 1.94 9.37
CA ARG A 208 30.39 3.32 8.84
C ARG A 208 30.61 3.40 7.33
N HIS A 209 31.33 2.44 6.75
CA HIS A 209 31.55 2.40 5.30
C HIS A 209 30.51 1.56 4.58
N LEU A 210 29.74 0.72 5.29
CA LEU A 210 28.58 0.02 4.73
C LEU A 210 27.36 0.95 4.70
N PHE A 211 26.98 1.53 5.83
CA PHE A 211 25.81 2.40 5.96
C PHE A 211 26.18 3.85 5.63
N VAL A 212 26.28 4.14 4.32
CA VAL A 212 26.71 5.44 3.78
C VAL A 212 25.54 6.32 3.34
N GLY A 213 24.32 5.82 3.47
CA GLY A 213 23.08 6.52 3.15
C GLY A 213 22.84 7.78 3.99
N PRO A 214 22.08 8.76 3.48
CA PRO A 214 21.64 9.89 4.29
C PRO A 214 20.74 9.42 5.44
N PRO A 215 20.99 9.79 6.71
CA PRO A 215 20.17 9.35 7.85
C PRO A 215 18.70 9.79 7.79
N ARG A 216 18.37 10.81 6.98
CA ARG A 216 16.99 11.29 6.78
C ARG A 216 16.24 10.48 5.73
N ALA A 217 16.91 9.76 4.83
CA ALA A 217 16.30 8.99 3.74
C ALA A 217 15.73 7.67 4.26
N GLN A 218 14.81 7.76 5.23
CA GLN A 218 14.23 6.62 5.95
C GLN A 218 12.75 6.87 6.18
N ALA A 219 11.90 5.93 5.77
CA ALA A 219 10.51 5.89 6.15
C ALA A 219 10.37 5.42 7.60
N THR A 220 9.47 6.03 8.36
CA THR A 220 9.27 5.69 9.78
C THR A 220 7.80 5.66 10.16
N SER A 221 7.52 5.12 11.34
CA SER A 221 6.20 5.16 11.99
C SER A 221 5.62 6.58 12.13
N ALA A 222 6.44 7.64 12.09
CA ALA A 222 5.96 9.02 12.18
C ALA A 222 5.10 9.42 10.96
N ASP A 223 5.47 8.92 9.77
CA ASP A 223 4.81 9.27 8.52
C ASP A 223 3.76 8.23 8.11
N PHE A 224 4.03 6.94 8.33
CA PHE A 224 3.17 5.83 7.86
C PHE A 224 2.45 5.07 8.98
N GLN A 225 2.64 5.44 10.25
CA GLN A 225 1.90 4.92 11.41
C GLN A 225 2.07 3.42 11.71
N TRP A 226 3.04 2.74 11.09
CA TRP A 226 3.44 1.37 11.45
C TRP A 226 4.56 1.37 12.50
N PRO A 227 4.34 0.86 13.72
CA PRO A 227 5.38 0.75 14.75
C PRO A 227 6.62 -0.04 14.31
N GLU A 228 6.41 -1.03 13.44
CA GLU A 228 7.44 -1.92 12.89
C GLU A 228 8.29 -1.24 11.80
N LEU A 229 7.82 -0.12 11.24
CA LEU A 229 8.57 0.65 10.25
C LEU A 229 9.67 1.47 10.93
N VAL A 230 10.84 0.85 11.05
CA VAL A 230 12.02 1.42 11.71
C VAL A 230 13.01 2.02 10.72
N ALA A 231 13.68 3.10 11.15
CA ALA A 231 14.82 3.65 10.42
C ALA A 231 16.03 2.72 10.55
N VAL A 232 16.64 2.39 9.42
CA VAL A 232 17.86 1.60 9.29
C VAL A 232 19.05 2.56 9.18
N THR A 233 19.96 2.50 10.14
CA THR A 233 21.16 3.36 10.19
C THR A 233 22.45 2.62 10.52
N ASP A 234 22.34 1.34 10.89
CA ASP A 234 23.44 0.47 11.28
C ASP A 234 23.06 -1.01 11.06
N LEU A 235 23.97 -1.93 11.37
CA LEU A 235 23.71 -3.37 11.16
C LEU A 235 22.56 -3.88 12.04
N ALA A 236 22.47 -3.40 13.29
CA ALA A 236 21.46 -3.86 14.23
C ALA A 236 20.04 -3.46 13.80
N SER A 237 19.85 -2.22 13.35
CA SER A 237 18.57 -1.75 12.80
C SER A 237 18.23 -2.40 11.46
N ALA A 238 19.23 -2.73 10.63
CA ALA A 238 19.00 -3.50 9.41
C ALA A 238 18.51 -4.93 9.73
N GLN A 239 19.11 -5.59 10.73
CA GLN A 239 18.66 -6.91 11.19
C GLN A 239 17.24 -6.85 11.73
N GLN A 240 16.91 -5.84 12.55
CA GLN A 240 15.54 -5.66 13.05
C GLN A 240 14.51 -5.52 11.91
N ALA A 241 14.84 -4.80 10.84
CA ALA A 241 13.98 -4.66 9.67
C ALA A 241 13.78 -6.00 8.96
N LEU A 242 14.84 -6.78 8.74
CA LEU A 242 14.75 -8.10 8.10
C LEU A 242 14.03 -9.14 8.96
N ASP A 243 14.24 -9.11 10.27
CA ASP A 243 13.54 -9.98 11.22
C ASP A 243 12.04 -9.74 11.18
N THR A 244 11.62 -8.47 11.06
CA THR A 244 10.20 -8.10 10.93
C THR A 244 9.58 -8.75 9.69
N ILE A 245 10.25 -8.64 8.54
CA ILE A 245 9.78 -9.21 7.28
C ILE A 245 9.64 -10.73 7.38
N LEU A 246 10.66 -11.40 7.93
CA LEU A 246 10.65 -12.85 8.13
C LEU A 246 9.58 -13.31 9.12
N GLU A 247 9.38 -12.57 10.22
CA GLU A 247 8.40 -12.91 11.26
C GLU A 247 6.95 -12.73 10.79
N GLN A 248 6.66 -11.72 9.98
CA GLN A 248 5.30 -11.48 9.46
C GLN A 248 4.95 -12.44 8.32
N GLY A 249 5.87 -12.68 7.38
CA GLY A 249 5.67 -13.59 6.24
C GLY A 249 5.58 -15.06 6.65
N GLU A 250 6.73 -15.68 6.97
CA GLU A 250 6.81 -17.12 7.27
C GLU A 250 6.60 -17.47 8.76
N GLY A 251 6.79 -16.50 9.64
CA GLY A 251 6.81 -16.72 11.09
C GLY A 251 8.15 -17.25 11.60
N ALA A 252 8.50 -16.93 12.85
CA ALA A 252 9.67 -17.51 13.51
C ALA A 252 9.60 -19.05 13.51
N ARG A 253 10.75 -19.75 13.52
CA ARG A 253 10.87 -21.23 13.45
C ARG A 253 9.90 -21.97 14.41
N GLY A 254 8.66 -22.21 13.98
CA GLY A 254 7.59 -22.87 14.75
C GLY A 254 6.40 -22.01 15.20
N HIS A 255 6.27 -20.75 14.77
CA HIS A 255 5.14 -19.85 15.07
C HIS A 255 4.44 -19.31 13.80
N TRP A 256 4.42 -20.11 12.73
CA TRP A 256 3.83 -19.75 11.44
C TRP A 256 2.31 -19.55 11.51
N GLU A 257 1.64 -20.04 12.56
CA GLU A 257 0.19 -19.93 12.70
C GLU A 257 -0.28 -18.48 12.80
N ALA A 258 0.53 -17.57 13.35
CA ALA A 258 0.19 -16.15 13.44
C ALA A 258 0.68 -15.33 12.23
N ALA A 259 1.55 -15.91 11.39
CA ALA A 259 2.12 -15.29 10.21
C ALA A 259 1.17 -15.40 9.00
N HIS A 260 1.56 -14.78 7.87
CA HIS A 260 0.78 -14.78 6.62
C HIS A 260 0.42 -16.19 6.15
N PHE A 261 1.38 -17.12 6.19
CA PHE A 261 1.13 -18.53 5.88
C PHE A 261 -0.03 -19.12 6.69
N GLY A 262 -0.05 -18.86 8.00
CA GLY A 262 -1.10 -19.32 8.91
C GLY A 262 -2.47 -18.70 8.63
N GLU A 263 -2.52 -17.42 8.23
CA GLU A 263 -3.75 -16.76 7.80
C GLU A 263 -4.31 -17.41 6.53
N PHE A 264 -3.49 -17.66 5.52
CA PHE A 264 -3.94 -18.31 4.28
C PHE A 264 -4.40 -19.75 4.51
N VAL A 265 -3.74 -20.51 5.39
CA VAL A 265 -4.21 -21.84 5.83
C VAL A 265 -5.61 -21.76 6.43
N ARG A 266 -5.86 -20.79 7.33
CA ARG A 266 -7.20 -20.60 7.93
C ARG A 266 -8.27 -20.31 6.89
N ILE A 267 -7.98 -19.39 5.98
CA ILE A 267 -8.92 -19.02 4.92
C ILE A 267 -9.23 -20.22 4.03
N LEU A 268 -8.21 -21.02 3.65
CA LEU A 268 -8.39 -22.20 2.82
C LEU A 268 -9.22 -23.29 3.53
N GLU A 269 -8.99 -23.52 4.82
CA GLU A 269 -9.79 -24.47 5.60
C GLU A 269 -11.25 -24.04 5.68
N GLU A 270 -11.52 -22.77 5.96
CA GLU A 270 -12.88 -22.25 6.04
C GLU A 270 -13.57 -22.26 4.67
N TYR A 271 -12.87 -21.84 3.62
CA TYR A 271 -13.36 -21.88 2.24
C TYR A 271 -13.78 -23.30 1.82
N ARG A 272 -12.94 -24.31 2.11
CA ARG A 272 -13.27 -25.72 1.83
C ARG A 272 -14.46 -26.21 2.64
N ALA A 273 -14.55 -25.85 3.92
CA ALA A 273 -15.70 -26.22 4.76
C ALA A 273 -17.01 -25.61 4.25
N MET A 274 -16.97 -24.36 3.78
CA MET A 274 -18.14 -23.71 3.19
C MET A 274 -18.55 -24.32 1.85
N LEU A 275 -17.60 -24.70 0.99
CA LEU A 275 -17.89 -25.47 -0.23
C LEU A 275 -18.47 -26.85 0.06
N GLU A 276 -17.98 -27.54 1.09
CA GLU A 276 -18.53 -28.84 1.51
C GLU A 276 -19.98 -28.70 2.01
N ALA A 277 -20.28 -27.63 2.76
CA ALA A 277 -21.61 -27.33 3.25
C ALA A 277 -22.57 -26.86 2.13
N ASN A 278 -22.06 -26.09 1.16
CA ASN A 278 -22.81 -25.56 0.03
C ASN A 278 -21.97 -25.64 -1.26
N PRO A 279 -22.16 -26.69 -2.09
CA PRO A 279 -21.42 -26.83 -3.36
C PRO A 279 -21.70 -25.73 -4.39
N ALA A 280 -22.74 -24.91 -4.19
CA ALA A 280 -23.04 -23.75 -5.03
C ALA A 280 -22.45 -22.43 -4.46
N PHE A 281 -21.72 -22.50 -3.35
CA PHE A 281 -21.06 -21.33 -2.77
C PHE A 281 -20.04 -20.76 -3.74
N ASP A 282 -20.26 -19.51 -4.14
CA ASP A 282 -19.41 -18.76 -5.06
C ASP A 282 -19.11 -17.38 -4.45
N PRO A 283 -17.98 -17.20 -3.77
CA PRO A 283 -17.64 -15.93 -3.10
C PRO A 283 -17.04 -14.89 -4.05
N VAL A 284 -16.87 -15.20 -5.34
CA VAL A 284 -16.01 -14.44 -6.24
C VAL A 284 -16.82 -13.84 -7.37
N ARG A 285 -16.55 -12.59 -7.73
CA ARG A 285 -17.06 -11.99 -8.97
C ARG A 285 -16.44 -12.72 -10.17
N PRO A 286 -17.04 -12.67 -11.37
CA PRO A 286 -16.49 -13.32 -12.57
C PRO A 286 -15.30 -12.54 -13.17
N VAL A 287 -14.38 -12.09 -12.31
CA VAL A 287 -13.20 -11.31 -12.65
C VAL A 287 -12.24 -12.15 -13.46
N GLN A 288 -11.75 -11.60 -14.57
CA GLN A 288 -10.60 -12.09 -15.30
C GLN A 288 -9.53 -11.00 -15.36
N PHE A 289 -8.28 -11.42 -15.34
CA PHE A 289 -7.17 -10.54 -15.67
C PHE A 289 -7.25 -10.18 -17.18
N ALA A 290 -7.20 -8.88 -17.46
CA ALA A 290 -7.22 -8.31 -18.79
C ALA A 290 -6.52 -6.95 -18.72
N THR A 291 -5.89 -6.52 -19.82
CA THR A 291 -5.09 -5.31 -19.87
C THR A 291 -5.69 -4.25 -20.79
N VAL A 292 -5.28 -3.00 -20.60
CA VAL A 292 -5.70 -1.90 -21.48
C VAL A 292 -4.88 -1.84 -22.78
N ARG A 293 -3.67 -2.39 -22.75
CA ARG A 293 -2.71 -2.44 -23.85
C ARG A 293 -2.22 -3.87 -24.03
N ARG A 294 -1.67 -4.19 -25.21
CA ARG A 294 -1.10 -5.52 -25.46
C ARG A 294 0.08 -5.74 -24.53
N SER A 295 0.10 -6.89 -23.85
CA SER A 295 1.26 -7.31 -23.09
C SER A 295 2.45 -7.51 -24.04
N GLU A 296 3.62 -7.05 -23.61
CA GLU A 296 4.85 -7.19 -24.40
C GLU A 296 5.37 -8.63 -24.43
N HIS A 297 5.02 -9.42 -23.40
CA HIS A 297 5.60 -10.74 -23.15
C HIS A 297 4.60 -11.89 -23.33
N ASP A 298 3.29 -11.60 -23.37
CA ASP A 298 2.24 -12.62 -23.49
C ASP A 298 1.02 -12.12 -24.28
N ASP A 299 1.00 -12.44 -25.58
CA ASP A 299 -0.10 -12.11 -26.51
C ASP A 299 -1.42 -12.85 -26.18
N SER A 300 -1.44 -13.78 -25.24
CA SER A 300 -2.65 -14.50 -24.84
C SER A 300 -3.53 -13.74 -23.85
N ILE A 301 -3.00 -12.67 -23.24
CA ILE A 301 -3.72 -11.87 -22.26
C ILE A 301 -4.86 -11.09 -22.95
N PRO A 302 -6.11 -11.22 -22.48
CA PRO A 302 -7.24 -10.49 -23.03
C PRO A 302 -7.08 -8.96 -22.94
N LEU A 303 -7.54 -8.26 -23.98
CA LEU A 303 -7.69 -6.81 -23.93
C LEU A 303 -9.06 -6.42 -23.39
N ILE A 304 -9.11 -5.33 -22.62
CA ILE A 304 -10.36 -4.70 -22.20
C ILE A 304 -10.98 -3.97 -23.40
N GLY A 305 -12.01 -4.57 -23.97
CA GLY A 305 -12.74 -4.05 -25.14
C GLY A 305 -13.88 -3.07 -24.78
N ASP A 306 -14.37 -3.07 -23.55
CA ASP A 306 -15.33 -2.08 -23.08
C ASP A 306 -14.64 -0.74 -22.80
N ARG A 307 -15.15 0.34 -23.40
CA ARG A 307 -14.50 1.65 -23.36
C ARG A 307 -14.48 2.25 -21.95
N THR A 308 -15.57 2.15 -21.19
CA THR A 308 -15.63 2.73 -19.85
C THR A 308 -14.71 1.96 -18.89
N THR A 309 -14.70 0.64 -19.01
CA THR A 309 -13.83 -0.25 -18.22
C THR A 309 -12.36 0.00 -18.51
N ALA A 310 -11.99 0.12 -19.79
CA ALA A 310 -10.61 0.42 -20.18
C ALA A 310 -10.16 1.77 -19.61
N ARG A 311 -11.02 2.80 -19.63
CA ARG A 311 -10.70 4.12 -19.09
C ARG A 311 -10.61 4.15 -17.56
N CYS A 312 -11.46 3.40 -16.86
CA CYS A 312 -11.32 3.25 -15.40
C CYS A 312 -10.03 2.52 -15.03
N THR A 313 -9.64 1.52 -15.83
CA THR A 313 -8.39 0.77 -15.64
C THR A 313 -7.16 1.60 -15.97
N ASP A 314 -7.20 2.43 -17.03
CA ASP A 314 -6.17 3.43 -17.32
C ASP A 314 -5.97 4.39 -16.13
N LEU A 315 -7.06 4.92 -15.57
CA LEU A 315 -6.99 5.81 -14.41
C LEU A 315 -6.38 5.11 -13.19
N PHE A 316 -6.74 3.85 -12.95
CA PHE A 316 -6.15 3.05 -11.87
C PHE A 316 -4.63 2.91 -12.07
N ASN A 317 -4.20 2.49 -13.26
CA ASN A 317 -2.78 2.26 -13.55
C ASN A 317 -1.95 3.56 -13.48
N VAL A 318 -2.46 4.66 -14.05
CA VAL A 318 -1.77 5.97 -13.97
C VAL A 318 -1.70 6.47 -12.53
N SER A 319 -2.77 6.32 -11.74
CA SER A 319 -2.75 6.72 -10.33
C SER A 319 -1.80 5.86 -9.50
N TYR A 320 -1.62 4.60 -9.89
CA TYR A 320 -0.68 3.66 -9.27
C TYR A 320 0.76 4.02 -9.61
N GLU A 321 1.07 4.36 -10.86
CA GLU A 321 2.41 4.89 -11.23
C GLU A 321 2.74 6.17 -10.48
N ILE A 322 1.80 7.13 -10.42
CA ILE A 322 2.00 8.38 -9.67
C ILE A 322 2.26 8.09 -8.18
N LEU A 323 1.56 7.11 -7.59
CA LEU A 323 1.83 6.67 -6.22
C LEU A 323 3.29 6.19 -6.06
N LEU A 324 3.78 5.35 -6.98
CA LEU A 324 5.15 4.86 -6.94
C LEU A 324 6.15 6.02 -7.06
N GLN A 325 5.93 6.97 -7.97
CA GLN A 325 6.79 8.15 -8.10
C GLN A 325 6.82 9.05 -6.86
N ILE A 326 5.69 9.19 -6.17
CA ILE A 326 5.63 9.92 -4.90
C ILE A 326 6.47 9.20 -3.83
N LEU A 327 6.39 7.87 -3.77
CA LEU A 327 7.20 7.07 -2.85
C LEU A 327 8.69 7.11 -3.21
N GLU A 328 9.04 7.00 -4.49
CA GLU A 328 10.42 7.18 -4.98
C GLU A 328 10.96 8.55 -4.58
N ARG A 329 10.16 9.63 -4.77
CA ARG A 329 10.57 10.97 -4.34
C ARG A 329 10.71 11.07 -2.82
N TYR A 330 9.85 10.41 -2.05
CA TYR A 330 9.95 10.37 -0.61
C TYR A 330 11.26 9.71 -0.15
N PHE A 331 11.68 8.58 -0.76
CA PHE A 331 12.94 7.90 -0.40
C PHE A 331 14.18 8.60 -0.95
N ALA A 332 14.11 9.14 -2.17
CA ALA A 332 15.20 9.84 -2.87
C ALA A 332 15.15 11.37 -2.66
N HIS A 333 14.54 11.83 -1.56
CA HIS A 333 14.45 13.26 -1.26
C HIS A 333 15.84 13.88 -1.03
N THR A 334 15.93 15.19 -1.23
CA THR A 334 17.20 15.90 -1.11
C THR A 334 17.08 17.02 -0.09
N GLU A 335 16.44 18.11 -0.48
CA GLU A 335 16.29 19.33 0.32
C GLU A 335 14.88 19.49 0.92
N GLU A 336 14.04 18.46 0.81
CA GLU A 336 12.72 18.44 1.42
C GLU A 336 12.76 18.68 2.94
N THR A 337 11.83 19.53 3.39
CA THR A 337 11.53 19.72 4.81
C THR A 337 10.67 18.57 5.33
N ASP A 338 10.59 18.40 6.65
CA ASP A 338 9.75 17.35 7.25
C ASP A 338 8.26 17.55 6.91
N ALA A 339 7.80 18.81 6.78
CA ALA A 339 6.45 19.10 6.31
C ALA A 339 6.21 18.65 4.86
N GLN A 340 7.21 18.83 3.99
CA GLN A 340 7.16 18.38 2.60
C GLN A 340 7.15 16.85 2.50
N LEU A 341 7.97 16.17 3.31
CA LEU A 341 7.96 14.70 3.41
C LEU A 341 6.62 14.18 3.94
N GLY A 342 6.06 14.83 4.95
CA GLY A 342 4.72 14.52 5.46
C GLY A 342 3.64 14.68 4.39
N THR A 343 3.75 15.69 3.51
CA THR A 343 2.83 15.84 2.36
C THR A 343 2.98 14.68 1.37
N LEU A 344 4.20 14.26 1.02
CA LEU A 344 4.41 13.11 0.13
C LEU A 344 3.86 11.81 0.73
N ALA A 345 4.11 11.55 2.02
CA ALA A 345 3.58 10.37 2.71
C ALA A 345 2.03 10.37 2.76
N ASN A 346 1.42 11.51 3.13
CA ASN A 346 -0.03 11.65 3.13
C ASN A 346 -0.63 11.52 1.72
N ALA A 347 0.06 12.02 0.70
CA ALA A 347 -0.34 11.86 -0.69
C ALA A 347 -0.34 10.39 -1.11
N ALA A 348 0.72 9.64 -0.78
CA ALA A 348 0.80 8.21 -1.05
C ALA A 348 -0.36 7.44 -0.40
N VAL A 349 -0.60 7.65 0.91
CA VAL A 349 -1.73 7.03 1.63
C VAL A 349 -3.09 7.42 1.02
N THR A 350 -3.25 8.67 0.61
CA THR A 350 -4.49 9.17 -0.02
C THR A 350 -4.72 8.53 -1.38
N LEU A 351 -3.67 8.34 -2.19
CA LEU A 351 -3.78 7.62 -3.47
C LEU A 351 -4.16 6.16 -3.25
N MET A 352 -3.53 5.46 -2.30
CA MET A 352 -3.87 4.07 -1.99
C MET A 352 -5.33 3.90 -1.55
N ALA A 353 -5.76 4.64 -0.53
CA ALA A 353 -7.07 4.45 0.10
C ALA A 353 -8.21 5.20 -0.59
N GLY A 354 -7.92 6.39 -1.14
CA GLY A 354 -8.91 7.30 -1.72
C GLY A 354 -9.07 7.17 -3.24
N VAL A 355 -8.11 6.56 -3.94
CA VAL A 355 -8.13 6.43 -5.40
C VAL A 355 -8.06 4.95 -5.83
N LEU A 356 -6.97 4.25 -5.50
CA LEU A 356 -6.75 2.89 -5.98
C LEU A 356 -7.77 1.89 -5.43
N LYS A 357 -8.02 1.91 -4.13
CA LYS A 357 -9.04 1.04 -3.52
C LYS A 357 -10.44 1.19 -4.13
N PRO A 358 -11.04 2.39 -4.21
CA PRO A 358 -12.38 2.53 -4.81
C PRO A 358 -12.38 2.19 -6.31
N LEU A 359 -11.32 2.53 -7.05
CA LEU A 359 -11.21 2.15 -8.47
C LEU A 359 -11.09 0.63 -8.65
N GLY A 360 -10.27 -0.05 -7.84
CA GLY A 360 -10.15 -1.50 -7.86
C GLY A 360 -11.49 -2.19 -7.56
N ASP A 361 -12.22 -1.70 -6.56
CA ASP A 361 -13.57 -2.20 -6.25
C ASP A 361 -14.55 -1.98 -7.41
N LEU A 362 -14.50 -0.82 -8.06
CA LEU A 362 -15.34 -0.49 -9.21
C LEU A 362 -15.03 -1.38 -10.43
N ILE A 363 -13.75 -1.48 -10.82
CA ILE A 363 -13.31 -2.22 -12.02
C ILE A 363 -13.81 -3.67 -12.00
N THR A 364 -13.83 -4.31 -10.82
CA THR A 364 -14.32 -5.69 -10.67
C THR A 364 -15.81 -5.90 -10.93
N THR A 365 -16.58 -4.82 -11.06
CA THR A 365 -18.00 -4.86 -11.45
C THR A 365 -18.23 -4.53 -12.92
N LEU A 366 -17.19 -4.05 -13.63
CA LEU A 366 -17.31 -3.58 -15.00
C LEU A 366 -16.96 -4.69 -16.01
N PRO A 367 -17.67 -4.80 -17.13
CA PRO A 367 -17.48 -5.88 -18.10
C PRO A 367 -16.14 -5.73 -18.83
N VAL A 368 -15.44 -6.84 -19.12
CA VAL A 368 -14.22 -6.74 -19.96
C VAL A 368 -14.56 -6.27 -21.37
N GLY A 369 -15.67 -6.76 -21.92
CA GLY A 369 -16.13 -6.38 -23.25
C GLY A 369 -16.98 -7.46 -23.92
N PRO A 370 -17.53 -7.18 -25.11
CA PRO A 370 -18.44 -8.09 -25.81
C PRO A 370 -17.77 -9.41 -26.22
N GLU A 371 -16.46 -9.45 -26.36
CA GLU A 371 -15.69 -10.67 -26.69
C GLU A 371 -15.57 -11.64 -25.49
N HIS A 372 -15.82 -11.15 -24.27
CA HIS A 372 -15.75 -11.92 -23.02
C HIS A 372 -17.08 -11.81 -22.24
N PRO A 373 -18.19 -12.34 -22.78
CA PRO A 373 -19.51 -12.16 -22.19
C PRO A 373 -19.60 -12.71 -20.76
N GLY A 374 -20.12 -11.90 -19.85
CA GLY A 374 -20.29 -12.27 -18.43
C GLY A 374 -19.01 -12.22 -17.59
N ARG A 375 -17.88 -11.77 -18.16
CA ARG A 375 -16.62 -11.58 -17.43
C ARG A 375 -16.44 -10.11 -17.08
N THR A 376 -15.96 -9.84 -15.86
CA THR A 376 -15.57 -8.50 -15.42
C THR A 376 -14.05 -8.35 -15.39
N ALA A 377 -13.56 -7.11 -15.45
CA ALA A 377 -12.14 -6.82 -15.38
C ALA A 377 -11.63 -6.87 -13.94
N GLY A 378 -10.31 -6.89 -13.74
CA GLY A 378 -9.68 -6.61 -12.45
C GLY A 378 -8.63 -5.51 -12.61
N PRO A 379 -8.19 -4.86 -11.51
CA PRO A 379 -7.11 -3.89 -11.57
C PRO A 379 -5.83 -4.56 -12.07
N SER A 380 -5.26 -4.08 -13.19
CA SER A 380 -4.15 -4.77 -13.84
C SER A 380 -2.78 -4.44 -13.26
N PHE A 381 -2.65 -3.33 -12.52
CA PHE A 381 -1.38 -2.85 -11.96
C PHE A 381 -0.26 -2.74 -13.02
N GLU A 382 -0.65 -2.34 -14.24
CA GLU A 382 0.28 -2.14 -15.34
C GLU A 382 1.13 -0.89 -15.07
N LEU A 383 2.44 -1.03 -15.30
CA LEU A 383 3.43 0.03 -15.40
C LEU A 383 3.77 0.22 -16.87
N PHE A 384 3.57 1.42 -17.41
CA PHE A 384 3.81 1.78 -18.80
C PHE A 384 5.16 2.45 -19.02
N TYR A 385 5.75 2.99 -17.96
CA TYR A 385 7.04 3.64 -17.98
C TYR A 385 8.00 2.83 -17.09
N GLU A 386 8.87 2.00 -17.70
CA GLU A 386 9.83 1.19 -16.96
C GLU A 386 10.88 2.06 -16.23
N ASP A 387 11.26 3.20 -16.83
CA ASP A 387 12.13 4.22 -16.26
C ASP A 387 11.36 5.56 -16.16
N ASP A 388 10.64 5.79 -15.07
CA ASP A 388 9.86 7.01 -14.84
C ASP A 388 10.52 7.95 -13.79
N ASP A 389 11.85 7.96 -13.80
CA ASP A 389 12.66 8.72 -12.85
C ASP A 389 12.40 10.23 -12.92
N LEU A 390 12.09 10.80 -11.76
CA LEU A 390 12.09 12.26 -11.59
C LEU A 390 13.51 12.75 -11.34
N LEU A 391 13.83 13.93 -11.90
CA LEU A 391 15.10 14.59 -11.56
C LEU A 391 15.21 14.81 -10.04
N PRO A 392 16.41 14.70 -9.45
CA PRO A 392 16.59 14.82 -7.99
C PRO A 392 16.34 16.23 -7.44
N HIS A 393 16.10 17.21 -8.33
CA HIS A 393 15.82 18.59 -7.99
C HIS A 393 14.37 18.73 -7.51
N ARG A 394 14.19 19.13 -6.25
CA ARG A 394 12.88 19.21 -5.58
C ARG A 394 11.85 19.95 -6.42
N GLU A 395 12.17 21.16 -6.88
CA GLU A 395 11.21 21.99 -7.62
C GLU A 395 10.68 21.29 -8.88
N SER A 396 11.58 20.70 -9.68
CA SER A 396 11.19 20.00 -10.91
C SER A 396 10.36 18.76 -10.62
N ALA A 397 10.77 17.95 -9.64
CA ALA A 397 10.02 16.75 -9.25
C ALA A 397 8.61 17.10 -8.76
N TRP A 398 8.49 18.08 -7.86
CA TRP A 398 7.19 18.49 -7.29
C TRP A 398 6.24 19.09 -8.32
N VAL A 399 6.76 19.86 -9.29
CA VAL A 399 5.95 20.38 -10.40
C VAL A 399 5.41 19.24 -11.27
N LEU A 400 6.23 18.25 -11.61
CA LEU A 400 5.78 17.10 -12.40
C LEU A 400 4.79 16.21 -11.65
N LEU A 401 5.00 16.00 -10.35
CA LEU A 401 4.06 15.26 -9.50
C LEU A 401 2.69 15.96 -9.45
N GLU A 402 2.65 17.28 -9.22
CA GLU A 402 1.40 18.04 -9.25
C GLU A 402 0.71 17.91 -10.62
N GLU A 403 1.46 18.11 -11.70
CA GLU A 403 0.97 18.03 -13.08
C GLU A 403 0.29 16.69 -13.36
N ARG A 404 0.98 15.59 -13.08
CA ARG A 404 0.47 14.23 -13.31
C ARG A 404 -0.78 13.94 -12.49
N VAL A 405 -0.81 14.34 -11.21
CA VAL A 405 -2.00 14.16 -10.36
C VAL A 405 -3.19 14.97 -10.89
N ARG A 406 -2.97 16.20 -11.37
CA ARG A 406 -4.05 17.01 -11.96
C ARG A 406 -4.53 16.50 -13.30
N GLU A 407 -3.64 15.94 -14.11
CA GLU A 407 -4.00 15.26 -15.35
C GLU A 407 -4.84 14.01 -15.06
N ALA A 408 -4.48 13.21 -14.06
CA ALA A 408 -5.29 12.10 -13.59
C ALA A 408 -6.67 12.54 -13.07
N ALA A 409 -6.74 13.64 -12.28
CA ALA A 409 -8.01 14.20 -11.81
C ALA A 409 -8.91 14.66 -12.98
N SER A 410 -8.32 15.40 -13.93
CA SER A 410 -9.03 15.89 -15.13
C SER A 410 -9.52 14.73 -15.99
N PHE A 411 -8.70 13.68 -16.13
CA PHE A 411 -9.06 12.46 -16.83
C PHE A 411 -10.21 11.74 -16.12
N CYS A 412 -10.17 11.61 -14.79
CA CYS A 412 -11.24 11.04 -13.99
C CYS A 412 -12.58 11.75 -14.23
N SER A 413 -12.56 13.08 -14.22
CA SER A 413 -13.73 13.94 -14.54
C SER A 413 -14.28 13.64 -15.94
N ALA A 414 -13.41 13.62 -16.95
CA ALA A 414 -13.80 13.32 -18.33
C ALA A 414 -14.34 11.89 -18.52
N VAL A 415 -13.87 10.92 -17.74
CA VAL A 415 -14.43 9.56 -17.74
C VAL A 415 -15.81 9.56 -17.11
N ALA A 416 -16.00 10.24 -15.98
CA ALA A 416 -17.30 10.35 -15.30
C ALA A 416 -18.37 10.99 -16.21
N ASP A 417 -18.04 12.07 -16.93
CA ASP A 417 -18.95 12.74 -17.87
C ASP A 417 -19.47 11.83 -18.99
N GLY A 418 -18.65 10.88 -19.42
CA GLY A 418 -18.97 9.94 -20.50
C GLY A 418 -19.52 8.59 -20.02
N ALA A 419 -19.55 8.34 -18.71
CA ALA A 419 -19.88 7.04 -18.14
C ALA A 419 -21.36 6.94 -17.71
N PRO A 420 -21.89 5.72 -17.53
CA PRO A 420 -23.15 5.50 -16.84
C PRO A 420 -23.17 6.13 -15.44
N ALA A 421 -24.34 6.53 -14.96
CA ALA A 421 -24.49 7.32 -13.73
C ALA A 421 -23.94 6.63 -12.47
N ASP A 422 -24.07 5.31 -12.38
CA ASP A 422 -23.50 4.49 -11.31
C ASP A 422 -21.97 4.53 -11.31
N VAL A 423 -21.34 4.44 -12.48
CA VAL A 423 -19.88 4.55 -12.64
C VAL A 423 -19.42 5.97 -12.33
N ALA A 424 -20.09 7.00 -12.86
CA ALA A 424 -19.76 8.39 -12.59
C ALA A 424 -19.81 8.72 -11.08
N ASN A 425 -20.84 8.23 -10.38
CA ASN A 425 -20.96 8.40 -8.93
C ASN A 425 -19.83 7.70 -8.17
N ALA A 426 -19.39 6.52 -8.64
CA ALA A 426 -18.29 5.77 -8.04
C ALA A 426 -16.92 6.44 -8.26
N LEU A 427 -16.75 7.23 -9.32
CA LEU A 427 -15.51 7.97 -9.63
C LEU A 427 -15.36 9.26 -8.80
N GLY A 428 -16.45 9.87 -8.34
CA GLY A 428 -16.40 11.15 -7.62
C GLY A 428 -15.48 11.19 -6.39
N PRO A 429 -15.44 10.15 -5.51
CA PRO A 429 -14.46 10.08 -4.43
C PRO A 429 -13.00 10.10 -4.90
N ALA A 430 -12.68 9.36 -5.98
CA ALA A 430 -11.33 9.31 -6.53
C ALA A 430 -10.90 10.65 -7.12
N GLU A 431 -11.79 11.33 -7.85
CA GLU A 431 -11.54 12.69 -8.38
C GLU A 431 -11.23 13.70 -7.27
N ARG A 432 -12.01 13.67 -6.17
CA ARG A 432 -11.76 14.53 -5.00
C ARG A 432 -10.43 14.22 -4.33
N ALA A 433 -10.08 12.95 -4.18
CA ALA A 433 -8.81 12.53 -3.59
C ALA A 433 -7.62 12.98 -4.45
N LEU A 434 -7.67 12.78 -5.77
CA LEU A 434 -6.64 13.27 -6.70
C LEU A 434 -6.49 14.79 -6.61
N THR A 435 -7.60 15.53 -6.61
CA THR A 435 -7.59 16.99 -6.49
C THR A 435 -6.96 17.44 -5.17
N ALA A 436 -7.32 16.81 -4.05
CA ALA A 436 -6.77 17.11 -2.73
C ALA A 436 -5.26 16.83 -2.65
N VAL A 437 -4.77 15.76 -3.29
CA VAL A 437 -3.33 15.46 -3.40
C VAL A 437 -2.62 16.55 -4.20
N ALA A 438 -3.12 16.90 -5.39
CA ALA A 438 -2.53 17.97 -6.20
C ALA A 438 -2.45 19.31 -5.45
N ASP A 439 -3.53 19.68 -4.76
CA ASP A 439 -3.59 20.91 -3.97
C ASP A 439 -2.69 20.85 -2.73
N SER A 440 -2.37 19.66 -2.22
CA SER A 440 -1.38 19.50 -1.15
C SER A 440 0.05 19.73 -1.63
N LEU A 441 0.40 19.22 -2.81
CA LEU A 441 1.70 19.43 -3.42
C LEU A 441 1.91 20.91 -3.77
N SER A 442 0.92 21.53 -4.41
CA SER A 442 1.01 22.91 -4.91
C SER A 442 1.17 23.95 -3.79
N ARG A 443 0.64 23.67 -2.59
CA ARG A 443 0.77 24.55 -1.41
C ARG A 443 2.22 24.80 -1.02
N HIS A 444 3.13 23.89 -1.33
CA HIS A 444 4.55 24.03 -1.03
C HIS A 444 5.31 24.89 -2.04
N PHE A 445 4.74 25.24 -3.20
CA PHE A 445 5.49 25.95 -4.24
C PHE A 445 5.95 27.34 -3.80
N ALA A 446 5.18 27.96 -2.89
CA ALA A 446 5.53 29.23 -2.26
C ALA A 446 6.83 29.13 -1.43
N ASP A 447 7.20 27.95 -0.92
CA ASP A 447 8.42 27.72 -0.13
C ASP A 447 9.69 28.01 -0.94
N TRP A 448 9.63 27.91 -2.28
CA TRP A 448 10.72 28.25 -3.19
C TRP A 448 10.35 29.37 -4.19
N GLY A 449 9.32 30.17 -3.87
CA GLY A 449 8.96 31.36 -4.65
C GLY A 449 8.32 31.04 -6.01
N ALA A 450 7.78 29.84 -6.19
CA ALA A 450 7.01 29.44 -7.35
C ALA A 450 5.50 29.49 -7.09
N THR A 451 4.72 29.47 -8.16
CA THR A 451 3.26 29.32 -8.12
C THR A 451 2.89 28.19 -9.07
N SER A 452 1.92 27.35 -8.68
CA SER A 452 1.38 26.33 -9.58
C SER A 452 0.81 26.97 -10.84
N ARG A 453 1.06 26.36 -12.01
CA ARG A 453 0.45 26.77 -13.29
C ARG A 453 -1.06 26.54 -13.34
N PHE A 454 -1.58 25.77 -12.37
CA PHE A 454 -3.00 25.47 -12.20
C PHE A 454 -3.65 26.32 -11.12
N ALA A 455 -2.89 27.18 -10.44
CA ALA A 455 -3.48 28.25 -9.67
C ALA A 455 -4.32 29.08 -10.63
N THR A 456 -5.64 29.06 -10.46
CA THR A 456 -6.51 29.93 -11.25
C THR A 456 -6.07 31.36 -10.97
N ASP A 457 -5.61 32.08 -12.00
CA ASP A 457 -5.53 33.54 -11.96
C ASP A 457 -6.86 34.01 -11.39
N GLY A 458 -6.79 34.66 -10.22
CA GLY A 458 -7.97 34.87 -9.40
C GLY A 458 -9.15 35.37 -10.22
N ASP A 459 -10.31 34.74 -10.00
CA ASP A 459 -11.55 35.49 -10.07
C ASP A 459 -11.31 36.81 -9.32
N GLY A 460 -11.50 37.92 -10.03
CA GLY A 460 -10.90 39.22 -9.75
C GLY A 460 -11.30 39.79 -8.39
N THR A 461 -10.66 39.31 -7.33
CA THR A 461 -10.70 39.91 -6.01
C THR A 461 -9.26 40.02 -5.53
N ALA A 462 -8.85 41.28 -5.35
CA ALA A 462 -7.55 41.67 -4.84
C ALA A 462 -7.14 40.80 -3.64
N ALA A 463 -5.83 40.56 -3.51
CA ALA A 463 -5.21 39.95 -2.36
C ALA A 463 -5.89 40.34 -1.03
N ILE A 464 -6.78 39.46 -0.56
CA ILE A 464 -7.24 39.49 0.81
C ILE A 464 -6.27 38.58 1.55
N THR A 465 -5.35 39.21 2.29
CA THR A 465 -4.55 38.51 3.30
C THR A 465 -5.47 37.65 4.15
N THR A 466 -5.05 36.43 4.49
CA THR A 466 -5.76 35.41 5.31
C THR A 466 -6.28 35.89 6.69
N LYS A 467 -6.15 37.18 7.00
CA LYS A 467 -6.81 37.86 8.11
C LYS A 467 -8.30 38.15 7.91
N ASP A 468 -8.80 38.29 6.68
CA ASP A 468 -10.21 38.75 6.46
C ASP A 468 -11.16 37.70 5.87
N LYS A 469 -10.77 36.42 5.73
CA LYS A 469 -11.77 35.37 5.48
C LYS A 469 -12.59 35.18 6.78
N PRO A 470 -13.93 35.35 6.77
CA PRO A 470 -14.73 35.09 7.95
C PRO A 470 -14.61 33.60 8.30
N MET A 471 -14.19 33.30 9.53
CA MET A 471 -14.15 31.93 10.03
C MET A 471 -15.59 31.48 10.24
N LEU A 472 -16.03 30.38 9.63
CA LEU A 472 -17.39 29.84 9.77
C LEU A 472 -17.39 28.71 10.80
N PHE A 473 -18.51 28.51 11.51
CA PHE A 473 -18.56 27.49 12.54
C PHE A 473 -18.41 26.08 11.96
N GLU A 474 -19.16 25.77 10.90
CA GLU A 474 -19.15 24.42 10.29
C GLU A 474 -17.81 24.06 9.64
N GLU A 475 -17.12 25.04 9.04
CA GLU A 475 -15.88 24.80 8.30
C GLU A 475 -14.62 24.91 9.18
N ASP A 476 -14.57 25.89 10.09
CA ASP A 476 -13.32 26.27 10.76
C ASP A 476 -13.30 25.95 12.26
N ILE A 477 -14.46 25.81 12.91
CA ILE A 477 -14.55 25.68 14.38
C ILE A 477 -14.99 24.30 14.83
N LYS A 478 -16.03 23.75 14.21
CA LYS A 478 -16.55 22.43 14.50
C LYS A 478 -15.49 21.32 14.35
N PRO A 479 -14.61 21.32 13.33
CA PRO A 479 -13.55 20.31 13.22
C PRO A 479 -12.51 20.35 14.34
N LEU A 480 -12.37 21.49 15.05
CA LEU A 480 -11.44 21.62 16.17
C LEU A 480 -11.90 20.83 17.40
N PHE A 481 -13.22 20.58 17.53
CA PHE A 481 -13.78 19.74 18.59
C PHE A 481 -13.83 18.28 18.15
N ARG A 482 -13.02 17.43 18.79
CA ARG A 482 -13.01 15.99 18.51
C ARG A 482 -14.32 15.37 18.98
N GLU A 483 -14.70 14.24 18.39
CA GLU A 483 -15.90 13.50 18.80
C GLU A 483 -15.88 13.14 20.31
N ARG A 484 -14.69 12.80 20.83
CA ARG A 484 -14.47 12.56 22.27
C ARG A 484 -14.77 13.80 23.12
N ASP A 485 -14.35 14.99 22.68
CA ASP A 485 -14.57 16.25 23.40
C ASP A 485 -16.06 16.56 23.45
N ARG A 486 -16.75 16.39 22.32
CA ARG A 486 -18.21 16.52 22.24
C ARG A 486 -18.89 15.57 23.21
N ASN A 487 -18.57 14.28 23.16
CA ASN A 487 -19.16 13.26 24.04
C ASN A 487 -18.93 13.55 25.53
N ALA A 488 -17.75 14.08 25.89
CA ALA A 488 -17.45 14.48 27.26
C ALA A 488 -18.26 15.70 27.73
N MET A 489 -18.68 16.58 26.81
CA MET A 489 -19.44 17.80 27.11
C MET A 489 -20.96 17.66 26.91
N ARG A 490 -21.44 16.59 26.28
CA ARG A 490 -22.88 16.36 25.98
C ARG A 490 -23.82 16.44 27.18
N TYR A 491 -23.31 16.29 28.41
CA TYR A 491 -24.12 16.47 29.62
C TYR A 491 -24.46 17.94 29.93
N ALA A 492 -23.73 18.88 29.35
CA ALA A 492 -23.91 20.33 29.50
C ALA A 492 -24.49 20.96 28.24
N PHE A 493 -23.82 20.80 27.09
CA PHE A 493 -24.25 21.32 25.77
C PHE A 493 -23.47 20.62 24.64
N ASP A 494 -23.89 20.78 23.38
CA ASP A 494 -23.30 20.10 22.23
C ASP A 494 -22.21 20.93 21.53
N LEU A 495 -20.95 20.45 21.57
CA LEU A 495 -19.82 21.12 20.91
C LEU A 495 -19.85 21.11 19.38
N TRP A 496 -20.76 20.36 18.75
CA TRP A 496 -21.02 20.42 17.31
C TRP A 496 -22.31 21.18 16.96
N SER A 497 -22.96 21.79 17.95
CA SER A 497 -24.09 22.70 17.72
C SER A 497 -23.57 24.14 17.67
N PRO A 498 -23.76 24.87 16.54
CA PRO A 498 -23.33 26.26 16.43
C PRO A 498 -23.97 27.15 17.50
N ASP A 499 -25.24 26.90 17.81
CA ASP A 499 -26.00 27.68 18.79
C ASP A 499 -25.44 27.50 20.21
N ASP A 500 -25.13 26.25 20.59
CA ASP A 500 -24.58 25.93 21.91
C ASP A 500 -23.16 26.49 22.07
N VAL A 501 -22.30 26.29 21.07
CA VAL A 501 -20.92 26.81 21.11
C VAL A 501 -20.91 28.33 21.11
N SER A 502 -21.80 28.97 20.34
CA SER A 502 -21.92 30.43 20.30
C SER A 502 -22.39 31.00 21.63
N ALA A 503 -23.37 30.37 22.28
CA ALA A 503 -23.90 30.75 23.59
C ALA A 503 -22.85 30.62 24.72
N HIS A 504 -21.93 29.66 24.61
CA HIS A 504 -20.91 29.37 25.63
C HIS A 504 -19.49 29.81 25.25
N ALA A 505 -19.31 30.54 24.14
CA ALA A 505 -18.01 30.78 23.53
C ALA A 505 -16.96 31.42 24.47
N ASP A 506 -17.35 32.41 25.28
CA ASP A 506 -16.41 33.09 26.19
C ASP A 506 -15.93 32.16 27.32
N ALA A 507 -16.83 31.29 27.81
CA ALA A 507 -16.49 30.30 28.82
C ALA A 507 -15.60 29.19 28.25
N ILE A 508 -15.85 28.77 27.01
CA ILE A 508 -15.01 27.81 26.28
C ILE A 508 -13.62 28.41 26.06
N LEU A 509 -13.53 29.63 25.53
CA LEU A 509 -12.26 30.32 25.28
C LEU A 509 -11.42 30.46 26.56
N ALA A 510 -12.04 30.82 27.69
CA ALA A 510 -11.33 30.90 28.97
C ALA A 510 -10.73 29.55 29.42
N ARG A 511 -11.41 28.44 29.14
CA ARG A 511 -10.94 27.09 29.46
C ARG A 511 -9.84 26.60 28.51
N LEU A 512 -9.96 26.96 27.22
CA LEU A 512 -8.94 26.74 26.19
C LEU A 512 -7.65 27.52 26.50
N ASP A 513 -7.76 28.80 26.87
CA ASP A 513 -6.62 29.65 27.26
C ASP A 513 -5.92 29.14 28.53
N ALA A 514 -6.68 28.59 29.47
CA ALA A 514 -6.13 27.97 30.66
C ALA A 514 -5.50 26.57 30.39
N GLY A 515 -5.63 26.03 29.17
CA GLY A 515 -5.18 24.68 28.83
C GLY A 515 -5.93 23.57 29.58
N THR A 516 -7.12 23.86 30.09
CA THR A 516 -7.93 22.96 30.94
C THR A 516 -9.07 22.28 30.17
N MET A 517 -9.14 22.54 28.87
CA MET A 517 -10.06 21.95 27.92
C MET A 517 -9.30 21.72 26.60
N PRO A 518 -9.41 20.53 26.00
CA PRO A 518 -10.04 19.31 26.53
C PRO A 518 -9.30 18.72 27.75
N CYS A 519 -9.96 17.83 28.50
CA CYS A 519 -9.46 17.33 29.79
C CYS A 519 -8.23 16.40 29.67
N ASP A 520 -7.90 15.98 28.46
CA ASP A 520 -6.79 15.07 28.13
C ASP A 520 -5.62 15.76 27.41
N GLY A 521 -5.64 17.09 27.30
CA GLY A 521 -4.53 17.89 26.76
C GLY A 521 -4.96 19.26 26.28
N ALA A 522 -4.09 20.27 26.41
CA ALA A 522 -4.36 21.62 25.92
C ALA A 522 -4.38 21.68 24.39
N TRP A 523 -5.24 22.55 23.82
CA TRP A 523 -5.20 22.83 22.39
C TRP A 523 -3.88 23.50 21.95
N PRO A 524 -3.40 23.25 20.72
CA PRO A 524 -2.37 24.06 20.09
C PRO A 524 -2.75 25.55 20.06
N ALA A 525 -1.75 26.43 20.19
CA ALA A 525 -1.97 27.88 20.24
C ALA A 525 -2.70 28.44 19.00
N GLU A 526 -2.49 27.80 17.85
CA GLU A 526 -3.16 28.12 16.58
C GLU A 526 -4.66 27.82 16.59
N HIS A 527 -5.10 26.73 17.23
CA HIS A 527 -6.52 26.40 17.37
C HIS A 527 -7.22 27.36 18.35
N VAL A 528 -6.54 27.74 19.43
CA VAL A 528 -7.05 28.76 20.36
C VAL A 528 -7.17 30.12 19.67
N ALA A 529 -6.19 30.47 18.81
CA ALA A 529 -6.23 31.69 18.03
C ALA A 529 -7.36 31.68 16.98
N ALA A 530 -7.62 30.55 16.33
CA ALA A 530 -8.75 30.37 15.41
C ALA A 530 -10.10 30.56 16.13
N PHE A 531 -10.28 29.91 17.28
CA PHE A 531 -11.50 30.06 18.08
C PHE A 531 -11.73 31.50 18.55
N ARG A 532 -10.66 32.19 18.98
CA ARG A 532 -10.72 33.61 19.34
C ARG A 532 -11.12 34.50 18.16
N ARG A 533 -10.53 34.26 16.97
CA ARG A 533 -10.89 35.01 15.75
C ARG A 533 -12.35 34.82 15.36
N TRP A 534 -12.90 33.62 15.53
CA TRP A 534 -14.32 33.37 15.28
C TRP A 534 -15.24 34.12 16.24
N ILE A 535 -14.87 34.21 17.52
CA ILE A 535 -15.58 35.04 18.51
C ILE A 535 -15.52 36.51 18.12
N ASP A 536 -14.32 37.03 17.81
CA ASP A 536 -14.09 38.43 17.44
C ASP A 536 -14.84 38.81 16.14
N ALA A 537 -15.04 37.84 15.23
CA ALA A 537 -15.80 38.00 14.00
C ALA A 537 -17.34 37.96 14.18
N GLY A 538 -17.83 37.83 15.41
CA GLY A 538 -19.27 37.81 15.71
C GLY A 538 -19.92 36.43 15.61
N LYS A 539 -19.12 35.35 15.73
CA LYS A 539 -19.57 33.96 15.80
C LYS A 539 -20.47 33.52 14.62
N PRO A 540 -20.04 33.75 13.37
CA PRO A 540 -20.83 33.34 12.20
C PRO A 540 -20.93 31.80 12.13
N THR A 541 -22.12 31.31 11.85
CA THR A 541 -22.44 29.87 11.75
C THR A 541 -21.98 29.27 10.44
#